data_AF-C9SAP6-F1
#
_entry.id   AF-C9SAP6-F1
#
_cell.length_a   1.000
_cell.length_b   1.000
_cell.length_c   1.000
_cell.angle_alpha   90.00
_cell.angle_beta   90.00
_cell.angle_gamma   90.00
#
_symmetry.space_group_name_H-M   'P 1'
#
loop_
_entity.id
_entity.type
_entity.pdbx_description
1 polymer ?
#
loop_
_entity_poly.entity_id
_entity_poly.type
_entity_poly.pdbx_seq_one_letter_code
_entity_poly.pdbx_strand_id
1 'polypeptide(L)'
;MKPESFVSSTDPSIVRHALKFGVYKINLHQQGKEFEPKATTALPGTADLCFLVQDGTNLDDVISDFQKSGIQILEGEEVVARTGAQGPIRSIYVRDPDGNLIELSHYEDAH
;
A
#
# COMPACT_ATOMS: atom_id res chain seq x y z
N MET A 1 -7.56 3.44 -2.01
CA MET A 1 -8.01 2.57 -0.89
C MET A 1 -9.11 3.28 -0.10
N LYS A 2 -9.93 2.55 0.66
CA LYS A 2 -10.94 3.10 1.58
C LYS A 2 -10.78 2.51 2.97
N PRO A 3 -10.73 3.32 4.04
CA PRO A 3 -10.78 2.80 5.40
C PRO A 3 -12.17 2.22 5.69
N GLU A 4 -12.21 1.02 6.25
CA GLU A 4 -13.42 0.35 6.70
C GLU A 4 -13.25 -0.16 8.12
N SER A 5 -14.36 -0.16 8.88
CA SER A 5 -14.43 -0.75 10.21
C SER A 5 -15.54 -1.77 10.25
N PHE A 6 -15.30 -2.90 10.88
CA PHE A 6 -16.28 -3.98 11.00
C PHE A 6 -16.19 -4.59 12.39
N VAL A 7 -17.35 -5.03 12.88
CA VAL A 7 -17.46 -5.71 14.17
C VAL A 7 -17.03 -7.17 13.99
N SER A 8 -16.28 -7.72 14.96
CA SER A 8 -15.86 -9.11 14.92
C SER A 8 -17.07 -10.05 14.90
N SER A 9 -17.05 -11.05 14.02
CA SER A 9 -18.12 -12.06 13.94
C SER A 9 -18.20 -12.94 15.19
N THR A 10 -17.10 -13.03 15.95
CA THR A 10 -17.00 -13.84 17.16
C THR A 10 -17.23 -13.05 18.44
N ASP A 11 -17.14 -11.72 18.40
CA ASP A 11 -17.31 -10.85 19.56
C ASP A 11 -17.79 -9.45 19.13
N PRO A 12 -19.08 -9.13 19.32
CA PRO A 12 -19.64 -7.85 18.93
C PRO A 12 -19.05 -6.61 19.62
N SER A 13 -18.30 -6.79 20.71
CA SER A 13 -17.62 -5.68 21.40
C SER A 13 -16.32 -5.25 20.71
N ILE A 14 -15.82 -6.09 19.81
CA ILE A 14 -14.53 -5.90 19.16
C ILE A 14 -14.72 -5.26 17.78
N VAL A 15 -14.11 -4.09 17.59
CA VAL A 15 -14.03 -3.41 16.29
C VAL A 15 -12.68 -3.71 15.64
N ARG A 16 -12.71 -4.08 14.36
CA ARG A 16 -11.54 -4.29 13.50
C ARG A 16 -11.51 -3.18 12.46
N HIS A 17 -10.31 -2.72 12.13
CA HIS A 17 -10.09 -1.72 11.07
C HIS A 17 -9.33 -2.35 9.91
N ALA A 18 -9.61 -1.89 8.69
CA ALA A 18 -8.88 -2.30 7.49
C ALA A 18 -8.85 -1.20 6.44
N LEU A 19 -7.89 -1.29 5.52
CA LEU A 19 -7.89 -0.57 4.25
C LEU A 19 -8.34 -1.51 3.15
N LYS A 20 -9.45 -1.19 2.48
CA LYS A 20 -9.98 -1.95 1.35
C LYS A 20 -9.54 -1.36 0.01
N PHE A 21 -9.22 -2.21 -0.96
CA PHE A 21 -8.88 -1.86 -2.34
C PHE A 21 -9.29 -2.98 -3.28
N GLY A 22 -10.05 -2.64 -4.34
CA GLY A 22 -10.68 -3.64 -5.18
C GLY A 22 -11.49 -4.63 -4.33
N VAL A 23 -11.18 -5.92 -4.49
CA VAL A 23 -11.77 -7.04 -3.72
C VAL A 23 -10.92 -7.47 -2.52
N TYR A 24 -9.80 -6.81 -2.28
CA TYR A 24 -8.83 -7.14 -1.24
C TYR A 24 -8.86 -6.12 -0.08
N LYS A 25 -8.19 -6.48 1.01
CA LYS A 25 -7.99 -5.57 2.15
C LYS A 25 -6.68 -5.85 2.87
N ILE A 26 -6.18 -4.84 3.58
CA ILE A 26 -5.13 -4.95 4.60
C ILE A 26 -5.77 -4.66 5.96
N ASN A 27 -5.73 -5.61 6.89
CA ASN A 27 -6.20 -5.37 8.26
C ASN A 27 -5.18 -4.52 9.02
N LEU A 28 -5.66 -3.57 9.82
CA LEU A 28 -4.82 -2.69 10.64
C LEU A 28 -4.91 -3.11 12.10
N HIS A 29 -3.77 -3.44 12.69
CA HIS A 29 -3.63 -3.71 14.12
C HIS A 29 -2.75 -2.61 14.73
N GLN A 30 -3.21 -1.96 15.79
CA GLN A 30 -2.40 -0.98 16.50
C GLN A 30 -1.34 -1.71 17.33
N GLN A 31 -0.08 -1.22 17.31
CA GLN A 31 0.99 -1.79 18.12
C GLN A 31 0.61 -1.85 19.61
N GLY A 32 0.83 -3.01 20.24
CA GLY A 32 0.45 -3.30 21.62
C GLY A 32 -1.04 -3.61 21.84
N LYS A 33 -1.86 -3.57 20.78
CA LYS A 33 -3.29 -3.92 20.79
C LYS A 33 -3.64 -4.85 19.63
N GLU A 34 -2.70 -5.69 19.22
CA GLU A 34 -2.93 -6.61 18.13
C GLU A 34 -3.88 -7.74 18.55
N PHE A 35 -4.53 -8.33 17.56
CA PHE A 35 -5.40 -9.48 17.76
C PHE A 35 -4.65 -10.77 17.43
N GLU A 36 -4.93 -11.83 18.19
CA GLU A 36 -4.39 -13.16 17.91
C GLU A 36 -5.26 -13.94 16.91
N PRO A 37 -4.66 -14.78 16.04
CA PRO A 37 -3.21 -14.93 15.85
C PRO A 37 -2.60 -13.75 15.07
N LYS A 38 -1.35 -13.42 15.39
CA LYS A 38 -0.55 -12.42 14.64
C LYS A 38 0.81 -12.98 14.21
N ALA A 39 1.51 -12.22 13.37
CA ALA A 39 2.90 -12.52 13.02
C ALA A 39 3.78 -12.56 14.28
N THR A 40 4.78 -13.45 14.30
CA THR A 40 5.73 -13.56 15.43
C THR A 40 6.39 -12.23 15.76
N THR A 41 6.74 -11.47 14.71
CA THR A 41 7.28 -10.11 14.82
C THR A 41 6.37 -9.16 14.05
N ALA A 42 5.31 -8.70 14.71
CA ALA A 42 4.38 -7.70 14.17
C ALA A 42 4.86 -6.30 14.59
N LEU A 43 5.59 -5.61 13.71
CA LEU A 43 6.12 -4.26 13.97
C LEU A 43 5.65 -3.27 12.89
N PRO A 44 5.36 -2.01 13.25
CA PRO A 44 5.16 -0.95 12.27
C PRO A 44 6.40 -0.75 11.38
N GLY A 45 6.20 -0.36 10.12
CA GLY A 45 7.28 0.00 9.20
C GLY A 45 8.03 -1.18 8.57
N THR A 46 7.59 -2.43 8.79
CA THR A 46 8.26 -3.62 8.26
C THR A 46 7.66 -4.16 6.97
N ALA A 47 6.59 -3.55 6.45
CA ALA A 47 5.99 -3.97 5.20
C ALA A 47 6.70 -3.34 3.99
N ASP A 48 6.80 -4.12 2.92
CA ASP A 48 7.24 -3.72 1.61
C ASP A 48 6.23 -4.26 0.60
N LEU A 49 5.44 -3.37 0.00
CA LEU A 49 4.23 -3.71 -0.73
C LEU A 49 4.21 -3.03 -2.10
N CYS A 50 4.05 -3.83 -3.15
CA CYS A 50 3.80 -3.36 -4.51
C CYS A 50 2.31 -3.44 -4.84
N PHE A 51 1.72 -2.31 -5.23
CA PHE A 51 0.34 -2.22 -5.70
C PHE A 51 0.31 -1.86 -7.18
N LEU A 52 -0.45 -2.64 -7.94
CA LEU A 52 -0.82 -2.25 -9.29
C LEU A 52 -1.88 -1.14 -9.22
N VAL A 53 -1.58 0.00 -9.83
CA VAL A 53 -2.55 1.07 -10.04
C VAL A 53 -3.46 0.74 -11.22
N GLN A 54 -4.56 1.47 -11.35
CA GLN A 54 -5.54 1.23 -12.41
C GLN A 54 -4.92 1.49 -13.78
N ASP A 55 -5.25 0.66 -14.78
CA ASP A 55 -4.83 0.86 -16.17
C ASP A 55 -5.15 2.28 -16.66
N GLY A 56 -4.20 2.88 -17.39
CA GLY A 56 -4.29 4.28 -17.84
C GLY A 56 -3.91 5.33 -16.79
N THR A 57 -3.56 4.95 -15.57
CA THR A 57 -3.00 5.89 -14.58
C THR A 57 -1.61 6.33 -15.02
N ASN A 58 -1.40 7.63 -15.17
CA ASN A 58 -0.10 8.21 -15.44
C ASN A 58 0.66 8.44 -14.12
N LEU A 59 1.79 7.75 -13.93
CA LEU A 59 2.58 7.85 -12.70
C LEU A 59 3.21 9.22 -12.49
N ASP A 60 3.47 9.99 -13.56
CA ASP A 60 4.00 11.36 -13.42
C ASP A 60 2.97 12.31 -12.77
N ASP A 61 1.68 12.10 -13.07
CA ASP A 61 0.60 12.85 -12.42
C ASP A 61 0.48 12.46 -10.94
N VAL A 62 0.67 11.17 -10.62
CA VAL A 62 0.70 10.68 -9.23
C VAL A 62 1.87 11.30 -8.45
N ILE A 63 3.07 11.36 -9.04
CA ILE A 63 4.24 12.06 -8.46
C ILE A 63 3.87 13.51 -8.13
N SER A 64 3.31 14.23 -9.10
CA SER A 64 2.92 15.63 -8.93
C SER A 64 1.93 15.82 -7.77
N ASP A 65 0.90 14.98 -7.68
CA ASP A 65 -0.13 15.07 -6.65
C ASP A 65 0.38 14.68 -5.26
N PHE A 66 1.29 13.71 -5.20
CA PHE A 66 1.96 13.33 -3.96
C PHE A 66 2.87 14.43 -3.44
N GLN A 67 3.70 15.03 -4.30
CA GLN A 67 4.55 16.16 -3.94
C GLN A 67 3.73 17.37 -3.47
N LYS A 68 2.61 17.70 -4.13
CA LYS A 68 1.67 18.76 -3.67
C LYS A 68 1.09 18.46 -2.30
N SER A 69 0.90 17.19 -1.97
CA SER A 69 0.39 16.71 -0.69
C SER A 69 1.48 16.57 0.38
N GLY A 70 2.72 16.93 0.07
CA GLY A 70 3.87 16.81 0.97
C GLY A 70 4.38 15.38 1.14
N ILE A 71 4.00 14.46 0.26
CA ILE A 71 4.50 13.09 0.24
C ILE A 71 5.77 13.06 -0.58
N GLN A 72 6.87 12.61 0.03
CA GLN A 72 8.14 12.46 -0.64
C GLN A 72 8.13 11.22 -1.55
N ILE A 73 8.48 11.42 -2.82
CA ILE A 73 8.81 10.32 -3.74
C ILE A 73 10.26 9.90 -3.49
N LEU A 74 10.50 8.60 -3.42
CA LEU A 74 11.84 8.05 -3.24
C LEU A 74 12.52 7.84 -4.60
N GLU A 75 13.75 7.33 -4.59
CA GLU A 75 14.47 6.91 -5.80
C GLU A 75 14.56 8.00 -6.88
N GLY A 76 15.06 9.19 -6.50
CA GLY A 76 15.29 10.28 -7.44
C GLY A 76 14.04 11.09 -7.81
N GLU A 77 12.90 10.81 -7.19
CA GLU A 77 11.61 11.50 -7.46
C GLU A 77 11.08 11.25 -8.89
N GLU A 78 11.38 10.08 -9.44
CA GLU A 78 11.03 9.71 -10.82
C GLU A 78 10.38 8.33 -10.92
N VAL A 79 9.80 8.05 -12.09
CA VAL A 79 9.27 6.74 -12.42
C VAL A 79 10.40 5.84 -12.90
N VAL A 80 10.58 4.69 -12.25
CA VAL A 80 11.69 3.76 -12.52
C VAL A 80 11.19 2.42 -13.08
N ALA A 81 12.04 1.75 -13.86
CA ALA A 81 11.76 0.42 -14.36
C ALA A 81 12.00 -0.64 -13.27
N ARG A 82 11.13 -1.65 -13.22
CA ARG A 82 11.13 -2.76 -12.27
C ARG A 82 10.62 -4.05 -12.87
N THR A 83 10.76 -5.14 -12.12
CA THR A 83 10.27 -6.47 -12.50
C THR A 83 9.06 -6.80 -11.65
N GLY A 84 7.88 -6.80 -12.26
CA GLY A 84 6.66 -7.29 -11.65
C GLY A 84 6.54 -8.81 -11.74
N ALA A 85 5.52 -9.34 -11.06
CA ALA A 85 5.28 -10.79 -11.02
C ALA A 85 5.01 -11.41 -12.40
N GLN A 86 4.53 -10.63 -13.38
CA GLN A 86 4.16 -11.11 -14.73
C GLN A 86 5.01 -10.50 -15.85
N GLY A 87 6.02 -9.67 -15.53
CA GLY A 87 6.82 -8.97 -16.53
C GLY A 87 7.29 -7.59 -16.06
N PRO A 88 7.90 -6.80 -16.97
CA PRO A 88 8.34 -5.44 -16.67
C PRO A 88 7.20 -4.53 -16.20
N ILE A 89 7.47 -3.74 -15.16
CA ILE A 89 6.56 -2.71 -14.63
C ILE A 89 7.31 -1.38 -14.50
N ARG A 90 6.56 -0.29 -14.53
CA ARG A 90 7.05 1.04 -14.14
C ARG A 90 6.51 1.39 -12.77
N SER A 91 7.36 1.95 -11.91
CA SER A 91 7.08 2.09 -10.49
C SER A 91 7.51 3.45 -9.94
N ILE A 92 6.81 3.89 -8.91
CA ILE A 92 7.25 4.96 -7.99
C ILE A 92 7.19 4.43 -6.56
N TYR A 93 8.00 5.02 -5.68
CA TYR A 93 8.15 4.57 -4.30
C TYR A 93 7.87 5.70 -3.31
N VAL A 94 7.14 5.40 -2.25
CA VAL A 94 6.90 6.31 -1.12
C VAL A 94 6.98 5.56 0.22
N ARG A 95 6.98 6.33 1.31
CA ARG A 95 6.73 5.77 2.65
C ARG A 95 5.33 6.11 3.12
N ASP A 96 4.70 5.16 3.79
CA ASP A 96 3.51 5.45 4.59
C ASP A 96 3.90 6.04 5.97
N PRO A 97 2.93 6.42 6.82
CA PRO A 97 3.22 7.04 8.12
C PRO A 97 4.04 6.19 9.09
N ASP A 98 3.98 4.86 9.00
CA ASP A 98 4.76 3.94 9.84
C ASP A 98 6.14 3.62 9.22
N GLY A 99 6.40 4.11 7.99
CA GLY A 99 7.65 3.94 7.28
C GLY A 99 7.69 2.72 6.35
N ASN A 100 6.56 2.02 6.15
CA ASN A 100 6.47 0.91 5.22
C ASN A 100 6.85 1.37 3.80
N LEU A 101 7.52 0.53 3.02
CA LEU A 101 7.82 0.83 1.63
C LEU A 101 6.59 0.52 0.79
N ILE A 102 6.07 1.53 0.10
CA ILE A 102 4.92 1.39 -0.79
C ILE A 102 5.39 1.68 -2.21
N GLU A 103 5.30 0.67 -3.05
CA GLU A 103 5.52 0.76 -4.49
C GLU A 103 4.17 0.85 -5.20
N LEU A 104 4.02 1.86 -6.06
CA LEU A 104 2.87 2.01 -6.95
C LEU A 104 3.33 1.79 -8.37
N SER A 105 2.74 0.81 -9.06
CA SER A 105 3.23 0.36 -10.35
C SER A 105 2.13 0.11 -11.36
N HIS A 106 2.47 0.08 -12.64
CA HIS A 106 1.64 -0.51 -13.68
C HIS A 106 2.52 -1.34 -14.63
N TYR A 107 1.91 -2.30 -15.32
CA TYR A 107 2.59 -3.02 -16.40
C TYR A 107 2.81 -2.08 -17.59
N GLU A 108 3.93 -2.26 -18.27
CA GLU A 108 4.11 -1.69 -19.60
C GLU A 108 3.20 -2.46 -20.56
N ASP A 109 2.42 -1.74 -21.38
CA ASP A 109 1.64 -2.37 -22.43
C ASP A 109 2.59 -3.15 -23.35
N ALA A 110 2.32 -4.44 -23.55
CA ALA A 110 3.00 -5.22 -24.56
C ALA A 110 2.77 -4.55 -25.92
N HIS A 111 3.83 -3.96 -26.48
CA HIS A 111 3.81 -3.37 -27.82
C HIS A 111 3.48 -4.43 -28.88
#